data_AF-A0A8T5SYY9-F1
#
_entry.id   AF-A0A8T5SYY9-F1
#
_cell.length_a   1.000
_cell.length_b   1.000
_cell.length_c   1.000
_cell.angle_alpha   90.00
_cell.angle_beta   90.00
_cell.angle_gamma   90.00
#
_symmetry.space_group_name_H-M   'P 1'
#
loop_
_entity.id
_entity.type
_entity.pdbx_description
1 polymer ?
#
loop_
_entity_poly.entity_id
_entity_poly.type
_entity_poly.pdbx_seq_one_letter_code
_entity_poly.pdbx_strand_id
1 'polypeptide(L)' 'MKRSEELLRWIDDIAERFIKMANEIWKFAEIRFEEVKSAKLQIKTLEEEGFVVSRI' A
#
# COMPACT_ATOMS: atom_id res chain seq x y z
N MET A 1 -28.06 -5.58 -5.85
CA MET A 1 -27.00 -5.70 -6.88
C MET A 1 -26.08 -4.47 -6.96
N LYS A 2 -26.57 -3.21 -6.94
CA LYS A 2 -25.72 -2.00 -7.08
C LYS A 2 -24.51 -1.87 -6.14
N ARG A 3 -24.66 -2.24 -4.86
CA ARG A 3 -23.61 -2.07 -3.83
C ARG A 3 -22.35 -2.92 -4.08
N SER A 4 -22.51 -4.09 -4.71
CA SER A 4 -21.36 -4.96 -5.00
C SER A 4 -20.51 -4.40 -6.13
N GLU A 5 -21.14 -3.85 -7.18
CA GLU A 5 -20.44 -3.24 -8.31
C GLU A 5 -19.73 -1.95 -7.90
N GLU A 6 -20.32 -1.17 -7.00
CA GLU A 6 -19.69 0.02 -6.41
C GLU A 6 -18.44 -0.33 -5.61
N LEU A 7 -18.50 -1.40 -4.80
CA LEU A 7 -17.34 -1.88 -4.03
C LEU A 7 -16.24 -2.41 -4.95
N LEU A 8 -16.58 -3.16 -6.01
CA LEU A 8 -15.60 -3.66 -6.97
C LEU A 8 -14.89 -2.51 -7.70
N ARG A 9 -15.64 -1.51 -8.18
CA ARG A 9 -15.03 -0.32 -8.78
C ARG A 9 -14.10 0.41 -7.82
N TRP A 10 -14.52 0.58 -6.57
CA TRP A 10 -13.67 1.21 -5.57
C TRP A 10 -12.37 0.42 -5.30
N ILE A 11 -12.44 -0.91 -5.31
CA ILE A 11 -11.25 -1.77 -5.21
C ILE A 11 -10.34 -1.59 -6.43
N ASP A 12 -10.91 -1.53 -7.63
CA ASP A 12 -10.13 -1.33 -8.86
C ASP A 12 -9.44 0.05 -8.86
N ASP A 13 -10.15 1.10 -8.42
CA ASP A 13 -9.63 2.47 -8.33
C ASP A 13 -8.45 2.57 -7.36
N ILE A 14 -8.50 1.87 -6.23
CA ILE A 14 -7.44 1.91 -5.21
C ILE A 14 -6.29 0.94 -5.53
N ALA A 15 -6.54 -0.13 -6.29
CA ALA A 15 -5.56 -1.18 -6.58
C ALA A 15 -4.32 -0.63 -7.29
N GLU A 16 -4.47 0.30 -8.23
CA GLU A 16 -3.33 0.86 -8.97
C GLU A 16 -2.30 1.50 -8.02
N ARG A 17 -2.76 2.18 -6.96
CA ARG A 17 -1.89 2.80 -5.96
C ARG A 17 -1.06 1.75 -5.22
N PHE A 18 -1.70 0.70 -4.73
CA PHE A 18 -1.02 -0.36 -4.00
C PHE A 18 -0.11 -1.21 -4.89
N ILE A 19 -0.47 -1.41 -6.16
CA ILE A 19 0.40 -2.05 -7.15
C ILE A 19 1.66 -1.21 -7.40
N LYS A 20 1.52 0.11 -7.56
CA LYS A 20 2.68 1.02 -7.71
C LYS A 20 3.60 0.99 -6.49
N MET A 21 3.02 1.02 -5.29
CA MET A 21 3.78 0.88 -4.03
C MET A 21 4.55 -0.45 -4.00
N ALA A 22 3.89 -1.57 -4.29
CA ALA A 22 4.52 -2.89 -4.30
C ALA A 22 5.66 -2.99 -5.32
N ASN A 23 5.46 -2.46 -6.53
CA ASN A 23 6.49 -2.42 -7.56
C ASN A 23 7.71 -1.58 -7.14
N GLU A 24 7.50 -0.51 -6.37
CA GLU A 24 8.60 0.32 -5.87
C GLU A 24 9.38 -0.38 -4.75
N ILE A 25 8.69 -1.09 -3.85
CA ILE A 25 9.32 -1.92 -2.80
C ILE A 25 10.29 -2.94 -3.41
N TRP A 26 9.89 -3.61 -4.50
CA TRP A 26 10.75 -4.57 -5.19
C TRP A 26 12.07 -3.96 -5.69
N LYS A 27 12.11 -2.65 -5.98
CA LYS A 27 13.34 -1.98 -6.43
C LYS A 27 14.34 -1.72 -5.31
N PHE A 28 13.90 -1.72 -4.05
CA PHE A 28 14.79 -1.47 -2.92
C PHE A 28 15.71 -2.66 -2.62
N ALA A 29 15.31 -3.87 -3.01
CA ALA A 29 16.07 -5.11 -2.83
C ALA A 29 16.63 -5.26 -1.39
N GLU A 30 15.82 -4.88 -0.40
CA GLU A 30 16.23 -4.92 1.00
C GLU A 30 16.31 -6.37 1.48
N ILE A 31 17.32 -6.61 2.32
CA ILE A 31 17.50 -7.91 2.96
C ILE A 31 16.58 -8.02 4.17
N ARG A 32 16.36 -9.25 4.60
CA ARG A 32 15.55 -9.55 5.77
C ARG A 32 16.03 -8.76 7.00
N PHE A 33 15.09 -8.14 7.71
CA PHE A 33 15.27 -7.31 8.92
C PHE A 33 15.88 -5.92 8.70
N GLU A 34 16.19 -5.53 7.47
CA GLU A 34 16.71 -4.21 7.11
C GLU A 34 15.78 -3.50 6.12
N GLU A 35 14.48 -3.82 6.13
CA GLU A 35 13.47 -3.32 5.19
C GLU A 35 13.02 -1.87 5.52
N VAL A 36 13.97 -0.99 5.84
CA VAL A 36 13.70 0.36 6.35
C VAL A 36 12.98 1.22 5.29
N LYS A 37 13.40 1.16 4.03
CA LYS A 37 12.77 1.93 2.93
C LYS A 37 11.40 1.36 2.58
N SER A 38 11.29 0.04 2.53
CA SER A 38 10.03 -0.66 2.25
C SER A 38 9.00 -0.35 3.32
N ALA A 39 9.36 -0.49 4.61
CA ALA A 39 8.49 -0.15 5.73
C ALA A 39 8.09 1.33 5.70
N LYS A 40 9.03 2.24 5.46
CA LYS A 40 8.74 3.69 5.36
C LYS A 40 7.76 4.01 4.23
N LEU A 41 7.90 3.37 3.06
CA LEU A 41 7.01 3.58 1.92
C LEU A 41 5.61 3.01 2.20
N GLN A 42 5.51 1.83 2.82
CA GLN A 42 4.23 1.24 3.22
C GLN A 42 3.51 2.10 4.25
N ILE A 43 4.20 2.51 5.31
CA ILE A 43 3.66 3.40 6.35
C ILE A 43 3.09 4.67 5.72
N LYS A 44 3.88 5.34 4.87
CA LYS A 44 3.43 6.55 4.18
C LYS A 44 2.17 6.29 3.34
N THR A 45 2.16 5.21 2.56
CA THR A 45 1.01 4.89 1.68
C THR A 45 -0.26 4.65 2.49
N LEU A 46 -0.15 3.93 3.63
CA LEU A 46 -1.28 3.69 4.52
C LEU A 46 -1.74 4.97 5.24
N GLU A 47 -0.81 5.80 5.72
CA GLU A 47 -1.16 7.09 6.33
C GLU A 47 -1.91 8.00 5.34
N GLU A 48 -1.52 7.99 4.06
CA GLU A 48 -2.20 8.75 3.01
C GLU A 48 -3.57 8.15 2.59
N GLU A 49 -3.85 6.88 2.93
CA GLU A 49 -5.18 6.25 2.82
C GLU A 49 -6.03 6.51 4.09
N GLY A 50 -5.50 7.27 5.05
CA GLY A 50 -6.20 7.65 6.28
C GLY A 50 -6.03 6.67 7.44
N PHE A 51 -5.13 5.68 7.33
CA PHE A 51 -4.81 4.80 8.45
C PHE A 51 -3.88 5.50 9.45
N VAL A 52 -4.07 5.19 10.74
CA VAL A 52 -3.10 5.57 11.78
C VAL A 52 -2.14 4.41 11.99
N VAL A 53 -0.89 4.57 11.55
CA VAL A 53 0.10 3.49 11.60
C VAL A 53 0.95 3.60 12.86
N SER A 54 0.94 2.53 13.66
CA SER A 54 1.82 2.42 14.84
C SER A 54 3.23 2.00 14.43
N ARG A 55 4.24 2.53 15.12
CA ARG A 55 5.66 2.24 14.90
C ARG A 55 6.23 1.71 16.21
N ILE A 56 6.91 0.56 16.16
CA ILE A 56 7.49 -0.14 17.30
C ILE A 56 9.00 -0.18 17.12
#